data_AF-A0A800CBX0-F1
#
_entry.id   AF-A0A800CBX0-F1
#
_cell.length_a   1.000
_cell.length_b   1.000
_cell.length_c   1.000
_cell.angle_alpha   90.00
_cell.angle_beta   90.00
_cell.angle_gamma   90.00
#
_symmetry.space_group_name_H-M   'P 1'
#
loop_
_entity.id
_entity.type
_entity.pdbx_description
1 polymer ?
#
loop_
_entity_poly.entity_id
_entity_poly.type
_entity_poly.pdbx_seq_one_letter_code
_entity_poly.pdbx_strand_id
1 'polypeptide(L)'
;LGQIGDNLQRIRELAVQSSNGTVEDRTGMQAEVTQLTAEITRVVDSAKFNGVDLLNGAAATVFQVGQDNGETITVTSQDMTGLAAYTAIDVSTQGAAQTALTTLDGDIDSVSAARSTFGAVQNRFEAVIGSIQSYSENLSASRSRIQDADFAAETANLTKVQILQQAGTAMLAQANSAPQNVLSLLR
;
A
#
# COMPACT_ATOMS: atom_id res chain seq x y z
N LEU A 1 -3.47 -17.40 1.67
CA LEU A 1 -2.11 -17.95 1.45
C LEU A 1 -1.47 -18.54 2.71
N GLY A 2 -1.41 -17.84 3.85
CA GLY A 2 -0.93 -18.43 5.11
C GLY A 2 -1.69 -19.70 5.49
N GLN A 3 -3.01 -19.58 5.64
CA GLN A 3 -3.90 -20.72 5.92
C GLN A 3 -3.83 -21.84 4.85
N ILE A 4 -3.66 -21.49 3.57
CA ILE A 4 -3.48 -22.50 2.51
C ILE A 4 -2.18 -23.27 2.73
N GLY A 5 -1.08 -22.57 3.03
CA GLY A 5 0.21 -23.19 3.35
C GLY A 5 0.14 -24.10 4.58
N ASP A 6 -0.53 -23.66 5.64
CA ASP A 6 -0.71 -24.47 6.87
C ASP A 6 -1.52 -25.75 6.57
N ASN A 7 -2.61 -25.63 5.79
CA ASN A 7 -3.40 -26.78 5.37
C ASN A 7 -2.60 -27.74 4.47
N LEU A 8 -1.80 -27.22 3.54
CA LEU A 8 -0.93 -28.05 2.69
C LEU A 8 0.12 -28.80 3.50
N GLN A 9 0.73 -28.15 4.49
CA GLN A 9 1.67 -28.80 5.40
C GLN A 9 0.98 -29.91 6.21
N ARG A 10 -0.24 -29.66 6.69
CA ARG A 10 -1.03 -30.68 7.38
C ARG A 10 -1.38 -31.86 6.47
N ILE A 11 -1.81 -31.60 5.22
CA ILE A 11 -2.06 -32.67 4.23
C ILE A 11 -0.78 -33.46 3.97
N ARG A 12 0.38 -32.80 3.91
CA ARG A 12 1.68 -33.45 3.74
C ARG A 12 2.03 -34.36 4.93
N GLU A 13 1.78 -33.93 6.17
CA GLU A 13 1.95 -34.79 7.35
C GLU A 13 1.10 -36.06 7.25
N LEU A 14 -0.16 -35.93 6.85
CA LEU A 14 -1.08 -37.06 6.66
C LEU A 14 -0.60 -37.99 5.52
N ALA A 15 -0.07 -37.43 4.44
CA ALA A 15 0.51 -38.20 3.34
C ALA A 15 1.78 -38.96 3.79
N VAL A 16 2.66 -38.34 4.59
CA VAL A 16 3.82 -39.01 5.18
C VAL A 16 3.37 -40.16 6.08
N GLN A 17 2.36 -39.92 6.93
CA GLN A 17 1.80 -40.95 7.80
C GLN A 17 1.24 -42.10 6.97
N SER A 18 0.36 -41.84 5.98
CA SER A 18 -0.26 -42.86 5.13
C SER A 18 0.73 -43.63 4.24
N SER A 19 1.84 -43.00 3.86
CA SER A 19 2.94 -43.63 3.13
C SER A 19 3.69 -44.68 3.97
N ASN A 20 3.52 -44.70 5.29
CA ASN A 20 4.13 -45.73 6.12
C ASN A 20 3.38 -47.07 5.99
N GLY A 21 4.12 -48.17 5.89
CA GLY A 21 3.57 -49.50 5.63
C GLY A 21 2.73 -50.06 6.78
N THR A 22 2.97 -49.61 8.02
CA THR A 22 2.30 -50.07 9.24
C THR A 22 0.99 -49.35 9.54
N VAL A 23 0.53 -48.44 8.68
CA VAL A 23 -0.72 -47.70 8.89
C VAL A 23 -1.94 -48.58 8.60
N GLU A 24 -2.87 -48.59 9.55
CA GLU A 24 -4.15 -49.29 9.44
C GLU A 24 -5.32 -48.37 9.02
N ASP A 25 -5.34 -47.09 9.43
CA ASP A 25 -6.45 -46.16 9.15
C ASP A 25 -6.13 -45.11 8.05
N ARG A 26 -6.07 -45.56 6.79
CA ARG A 26 -5.93 -44.64 5.64
C ARG A 26 -7.23 -43.92 5.29
N THR A 27 -8.37 -44.49 5.66
CA THR A 27 -9.69 -43.93 5.37
C THR A 27 -9.94 -42.66 6.20
N GLY A 28 -9.63 -42.67 7.49
CA GLY A 28 -9.72 -41.49 8.35
C GLY A 28 -8.81 -40.36 7.88
N MET A 29 -7.56 -40.68 7.51
CA MET A 29 -6.63 -39.70 6.95
C MET A 29 -7.13 -39.12 5.62
N GLN A 30 -7.67 -39.95 4.72
CA GLN A 30 -8.26 -39.46 3.48
C GLN A 30 -9.44 -38.51 3.73
N ALA A 31 -10.26 -38.78 4.75
CA ALA A 31 -11.36 -37.90 5.13
C ALA A 31 -10.85 -36.53 5.61
N GLU A 32 -9.78 -36.51 6.42
CA GLU A 32 -9.14 -35.26 6.86
C GLU A 32 -8.54 -34.49 5.67
N VAL A 33 -7.81 -35.19 4.77
CA VAL A 33 -7.28 -34.59 3.52
C VAL A 33 -8.40 -33.98 2.68
N THR A 34 -9.54 -34.66 2.56
CA THR A 34 -10.71 -34.17 1.81
C THR A 34 -11.26 -32.86 2.41
N GLN A 35 -11.32 -32.76 3.74
CA GLN A 35 -11.76 -31.52 4.39
C GLN A 35 -10.76 -30.38 4.22
N LEU A 36 -9.46 -30.67 4.36
CA LEU A 36 -8.41 -29.67 4.19
C LEU A 36 -8.32 -29.15 2.75
N THR A 37 -8.49 -30.02 1.75
CA THR A 37 -8.55 -29.64 0.33
C THR A 37 -9.80 -28.84 0.00
N ALA A 38 -10.96 -29.18 0.59
CA ALA A 38 -12.18 -28.37 0.49
C ALA A 38 -12.00 -26.97 1.10
N GLU A 39 -11.32 -26.87 2.23
CA GLU A 39 -11.02 -25.57 2.86
C GLU A 39 -10.04 -24.75 2.02
N ILE A 40 -9.02 -25.37 1.43
CA ILE A 40 -8.12 -24.70 0.46
C ILE A 40 -8.93 -24.13 -0.71
N THR A 41 -9.79 -24.95 -1.31
CA THR A 41 -10.67 -24.56 -2.42
C THR A 41 -11.54 -23.36 -2.02
N ARG A 42 -12.18 -23.42 -0.85
CA ARG A 42 -13.01 -22.32 -0.32
C ARG A 42 -12.20 -21.04 -0.17
N VAL A 43 -10.98 -21.10 0.37
CA VAL A 43 -10.13 -19.91 0.56
C VAL A 43 -9.68 -19.33 -0.78
N VAL A 44 -9.32 -20.17 -1.75
CA VAL A 44 -8.96 -19.71 -3.11
C VAL A 44 -10.13 -19.01 -3.79
N ASP A 45 -11.32 -19.61 -3.76
CA ASP A 45 -12.51 -19.08 -4.46
C ASP A 45 -13.12 -17.84 -3.80
N SER A 46 -12.89 -17.66 -2.49
CA SER A 46 -13.46 -16.53 -1.72
C SER A 46 -12.49 -15.37 -1.49
N ALA A 47 -11.20 -15.52 -1.86
CA ALA A 47 -10.19 -14.49 -1.67
C ALA A 47 -10.36 -13.32 -2.65
N LYS A 48 -11.26 -12.40 -2.28
CA LYS A 48 -11.58 -11.18 -3.05
C LYS A 48 -11.28 -9.93 -2.24
N PHE A 49 -10.76 -8.91 -2.91
CA PHE A 49 -10.68 -7.56 -2.37
C PHE A 49 -11.47 -6.62 -3.26
N ASN A 50 -12.48 -5.96 -2.68
CA ASN A 50 -13.38 -5.06 -3.41
C ASN A 50 -13.96 -5.69 -4.70
N GLY A 51 -14.31 -6.98 -4.63
CA GLY A 51 -14.84 -7.74 -5.78
C GLY A 51 -13.81 -8.24 -6.78
N VAL A 52 -12.53 -7.86 -6.65
CA VAL A 52 -11.43 -8.37 -7.47
C VAL A 52 -10.87 -9.63 -6.83
N ASP A 53 -10.86 -10.73 -7.59
CA ASP A 53 -10.24 -11.97 -7.17
C ASP A 53 -8.71 -11.83 -7.10
N LEU A 54 -8.14 -12.38 -6.03
CA LEU A 54 -6.70 -12.29 -5.80
C LEU A 54 -5.96 -13.57 -6.15
N LEU A 55 -6.64 -14.72 -6.08
CA LEU A 55 -6.02 -16.05 -6.10
C LEU A 55 -6.47 -16.97 -7.25
N ASN A 56 -7.25 -16.48 -8.23
CA ASN A 56 -7.80 -17.29 -9.32
C ASN A 56 -7.25 -16.91 -10.72
N GLY A 57 -6.11 -16.22 -10.76
CA GLY A 57 -5.52 -15.78 -12.04
C GLY A 57 -6.26 -14.63 -12.72
N ALA A 58 -7.00 -13.82 -11.96
CA ALA A 58 -7.63 -12.62 -12.47
C ALA A 58 -6.63 -11.62 -13.08
N ALA A 59 -7.14 -10.63 -13.81
CA ALA A 59 -6.31 -9.59 -14.41
C ALA A 59 -5.51 -8.83 -13.35
N ALA A 60 -4.29 -8.43 -13.71
CA ALA A 60 -3.45 -7.63 -12.84
C ALA A 60 -4.14 -6.31 -12.47
N THR A 61 -4.03 -5.91 -11.20
CA THR A 61 -4.58 -4.66 -10.69
C THR A 61 -3.50 -3.59 -10.68
N VAL A 62 -3.79 -2.44 -11.27
CA VAL A 62 -2.86 -1.30 -11.34
C VAL A 62 -3.25 -0.29 -10.27
N PHE A 63 -2.29 0.05 -9.41
CA PHE A 63 -2.44 1.07 -8.38
C PHE A 63 -1.68 2.32 -8.80
N GLN A 64 -2.37 3.45 -8.89
CA GLN A 64 -1.73 4.76 -8.99
C GLN A 64 -1.14 5.11 -7.63
N VAL A 65 0.18 5.30 -7.60
CA VAL A 65 0.91 5.55 -6.35
C VAL A 65 1.65 6.88 -6.35
N GLY A 66 1.62 7.64 -7.45
CA GLY A 66 2.22 8.96 -7.50
C GLY A 66 1.25 10.04 -7.99
N GLN A 67 1.73 11.27 -8.05
CA GLN A 67 0.94 12.41 -8.49
C GLN A 67 0.83 12.45 -10.03
N ASP A 68 1.86 11.99 -10.73
CA ASP A 68 1.95 12.10 -12.18
C ASP A 68 1.44 10.84 -12.88
N ASN A 69 0.98 11.01 -14.13
CA ASN A 69 0.47 9.91 -14.93
C ASN A 69 1.57 8.88 -15.21
N GLY A 70 1.27 7.60 -14.97
CA GLY A 70 2.20 6.49 -15.17
C GLY A 70 2.97 6.06 -13.93
N GLU A 71 2.91 6.82 -12.83
CA GLU A 71 3.48 6.43 -11.53
C GLU A 71 2.63 5.35 -10.84
N THR A 72 2.81 4.11 -11.31
CA THR A 72 1.96 2.98 -10.92
C THR A 72 2.74 1.79 -10.36
N ILE A 73 2.06 1.00 -9.54
CA ILE A 73 2.46 -0.34 -9.14
C ILE A 73 1.42 -1.31 -9.66
N THR A 74 1.86 -2.27 -10.48
CA THR A 74 0.99 -3.36 -10.95
C THR A 74 1.14 -4.54 -10.01
N VAL A 75 0.01 -5.05 -9.53
CA VAL A 75 -0.08 -6.26 -8.71
C VAL A 75 -0.76 -7.35 -9.52
N THR A 76 0.00 -8.37 -9.86
CA THR A 76 -0.51 -9.52 -10.60
C THR A 76 -1.22 -10.48 -9.64
N SER A 77 -2.44 -10.89 -9.99
CA SER A 77 -3.11 -11.99 -9.30
C SER A 77 -2.27 -13.26 -9.43
N GLN A 78 -2.25 -14.07 -8.38
CA GLN A 78 -1.58 -15.37 -8.40
C GLN A 78 -2.64 -16.43 -8.68
N ASP A 79 -2.42 -17.33 -9.62
CA ASP A 79 -3.38 -18.40 -9.90
C ASP A 79 -3.09 -19.61 -9.00
N MET A 80 -3.96 -19.85 -8.03
CA MET A 80 -3.90 -20.98 -7.11
C MET A 80 -4.91 -22.08 -7.46
N THR A 81 -5.68 -21.94 -8.55
CA THR A 81 -6.61 -22.98 -9.02
C THR A 81 -5.89 -24.16 -9.68
N GLY A 82 -4.66 -23.93 -10.12
CA GLY A 82 -3.77 -24.97 -10.67
C GLY A 82 -3.08 -25.85 -9.65
N LEU A 83 -3.27 -25.60 -8.34
CA LEU A 83 -2.73 -26.48 -7.29
C LEU A 83 -3.40 -27.85 -7.38
N ALA A 84 -2.65 -28.94 -7.27
CA ALA A 84 -3.25 -30.26 -7.30
C ALA A 84 -4.09 -30.55 -6.04
N ALA A 85 -3.81 -29.88 -4.93
CA ALA A 85 -4.69 -29.82 -3.77
C ALA A 85 -6.10 -29.26 -4.07
N TYR A 86 -6.26 -28.50 -5.15
CA TYR A 86 -7.55 -28.03 -5.66
C TYR A 86 -8.32 -29.14 -6.40
N THR A 87 -7.62 -30.09 -7.03
CA THR A 87 -8.19 -31.22 -7.79
C THR A 87 -8.36 -32.52 -7.00
N ALA A 88 -8.17 -32.44 -5.68
CA ALA A 88 -8.14 -33.52 -4.70
C ALA A 88 -6.84 -34.35 -4.66
N ILE A 89 -6.42 -34.67 -3.43
CA ILE A 89 -5.23 -35.47 -3.11
C ILE A 89 -5.69 -36.84 -2.58
N ASP A 90 -5.05 -37.91 -3.06
CA ASP A 90 -5.33 -39.29 -2.63
C ASP A 90 -4.19 -39.83 -1.76
N VAL A 91 -4.53 -40.20 -0.54
CA VAL A 91 -3.71 -40.88 0.47
C VAL A 91 -4.34 -42.19 0.93
N SER A 92 -5.33 -42.72 0.21
CA SER A 92 -6.04 -43.97 0.54
C SER A 92 -5.16 -45.22 0.45
N THR A 93 -4.08 -45.15 -0.33
CA THR A 93 -3.09 -46.22 -0.48
C THR A 93 -1.66 -45.70 -0.25
N GLN A 94 -0.75 -46.62 0.07
CA GLN A 94 0.65 -46.28 0.28
C GLN A 94 1.31 -45.66 -0.98
N GLY A 95 1.00 -46.19 -2.17
CA GLY A 95 1.53 -45.68 -3.44
C GLY A 95 0.94 -44.33 -3.85
N ALA A 96 -0.37 -44.13 -3.62
CA ALA A 96 -1.02 -42.84 -3.83
C ALA A 96 -0.44 -41.76 -2.90
N ALA A 97 -0.23 -42.09 -1.62
CA ALA A 97 0.38 -41.19 -0.65
C ALA A 97 1.81 -40.76 -1.05
N GLN A 98 2.63 -41.66 -1.60
CA GLN A 98 3.97 -41.31 -2.10
C GLN A 98 3.92 -40.35 -3.29
N THR A 99 2.98 -40.58 -4.21
CA THR A 99 2.77 -39.68 -5.36
C THR A 99 2.28 -38.31 -4.89
N ALA A 100 1.35 -38.29 -3.93
CA ALA A 100 0.83 -37.08 -3.32
C ALA A 100 1.92 -36.22 -2.67
N LEU A 101 2.95 -36.80 -2.06
CA LEU A 101 4.04 -36.02 -1.45
C LEU A 101 4.79 -35.15 -2.47
N THR A 102 5.16 -35.68 -3.63
CA THR A 102 5.82 -34.90 -4.68
C THR A 102 4.95 -33.78 -5.20
N THR A 103 3.65 -34.07 -5.36
CA THR A 103 2.66 -33.07 -5.77
C THR A 103 2.48 -31.97 -4.73
N LEU A 104 2.39 -32.32 -3.45
CA LEU A 104 2.24 -31.38 -2.35
C LEU A 104 3.46 -30.47 -2.17
N ASP A 105 4.67 -30.99 -2.38
CA ASP A 105 5.89 -30.17 -2.37
C ASP A 105 5.83 -29.09 -3.46
N GLY A 106 5.38 -29.42 -4.68
CA GLY A 106 5.16 -28.45 -5.76
C GLY A 106 4.07 -27.42 -5.45
N ASP A 107 2.98 -27.84 -4.80
CA ASP A 107 1.91 -26.93 -4.36
C ASP A 107 2.42 -25.96 -3.28
N ILE A 108 3.20 -26.44 -2.31
CA ILE A 108 3.81 -25.62 -1.25
C ILE A 108 4.78 -24.60 -1.84
N ASP A 109 5.60 -25.00 -2.82
CA ASP A 109 6.51 -24.10 -3.53
C ASP A 109 5.73 -23.01 -4.29
N SER A 110 4.64 -23.38 -4.95
CA SER A 110 3.77 -22.43 -5.66
C SER A 110 3.13 -21.40 -4.71
N VAL A 111 2.64 -21.83 -3.55
CA VAL A 111 2.11 -20.93 -2.52
C VAL A 111 3.20 -20.04 -1.93
N SER A 112 4.40 -20.57 -1.74
CA SER A 112 5.56 -19.82 -1.23
C SER A 112 6.03 -18.76 -2.23
N ALA A 113 6.06 -19.09 -3.53
CA ALA A 113 6.34 -18.15 -4.60
C ALA A 113 5.31 -17.01 -4.63
N ALA A 114 4.01 -17.34 -4.58
CA ALA A 114 2.93 -16.35 -4.51
C ALA A 114 3.08 -15.41 -3.30
N ARG A 115 3.40 -15.96 -2.11
CA ARG A 115 3.68 -15.15 -0.90
C ARG A 115 4.88 -14.23 -1.09
N SER A 116 5.94 -14.72 -1.72
CA SER A 116 7.13 -13.91 -2.01
C SER A 116 6.81 -12.75 -2.95
N THR A 117 6.03 -12.99 -4.01
CA THR A 117 5.59 -11.92 -4.93
C THR A 117 4.77 -10.86 -4.22
N PHE A 118 3.79 -11.24 -3.40
CA PHE A 118 3.00 -10.26 -2.63
C PHE A 118 3.86 -9.52 -1.59
N GLY A 119 4.82 -10.19 -0.94
CA GLY A 119 5.74 -9.55 -0.01
C GLY A 119 6.66 -8.53 -0.69
N ALA A 120 7.16 -8.83 -1.89
CA ALA A 120 7.96 -7.89 -2.67
C ALA A 120 7.15 -6.64 -3.07
N VAL A 121 5.88 -6.83 -3.47
CA VAL A 121 4.95 -5.74 -3.75
C VAL A 121 4.68 -4.90 -2.49
N GLN A 122 4.49 -5.52 -1.33
CA GLN A 122 4.32 -4.82 -0.05
C GLN A 122 5.52 -3.93 0.27
N ASN A 123 6.75 -4.48 0.19
CA ASN A 123 7.97 -3.71 0.41
C ASN A 123 8.07 -2.50 -0.55
N ARG A 124 7.64 -2.68 -1.81
CA ARG A 124 7.60 -1.59 -2.79
C ARG A 124 6.58 -0.52 -2.41
N PHE A 125 5.39 -0.90 -1.95
CA PHE A 125 4.40 0.06 -1.45
C PHE A 125 4.92 0.82 -0.22
N GLU A 126 5.55 0.14 0.74
CA GLU A 126 6.14 0.78 1.92
C GLU A 126 7.22 1.80 1.55
N ALA A 127 8.10 1.46 0.62
CA ALA A 127 9.12 2.38 0.12
C ALA A 127 8.51 3.62 -0.57
N VAL A 128 7.48 3.41 -1.40
CA VAL A 128 6.78 4.50 -2.09
C VAL A 128 6.02 5.39 -1.11
N ILE A 129 5.33 4.82 -0.12
CA ILE A 129 4.65 5.57 0.94
C ILE A 129 5.65 6.45 1.69
N GLY A 130 6.81 5.89 2.09
CA GLY A 130 7.86 6.66 2.76
C GLY A 130 8.36 7.83 1.90
N SER A 131 8.58 7.60 0.60
CA SER A 131 9.00 8.65 -0.33
C SER A 131 7.96 9.76 -0.50
N ILE A 132 6.68 9.41 -0.63
CA ILE A 132 5.58 10.38 -0.76
C ILE A 132 5.41 11.21 0.50
N GLN A 133 5.56 10.60 1.68
CA GLN A 133 5.51 11.34 2.94
C GLN A 133 6.60 12.41 3.01
N SER A 134 7.85 12.04 2.69
CA SER A 134 8.96 13.01 2.62
C SER A 134 8.74 14.08 1.54
N TYR A 135 8.20 13.70 0.37
CA TYR A 135 7.87 14.65 -0.69
C TYR A 135 6.80 15.65 -0.23
N SER A 136 5.73 15.17 0.39
CA SER A 136 4.65 16.00 0.93
C SER A 136 5.15 16.97 2.01
N GLU A 137 6.04 16.52 2.89
CA GLU A 137 6.65 17.36 3.92
C GLU A 137 7.50 18.48 3.31
N ASN A 138 8.37 18.13 2.35
CA ASN A 138 9.21 19.10 1.65
C ASN A 138 8.40 20.12 0.82
N LEU A 139 7.31 19.65 0.19
CA LEU A 139 6.41 20.51 -0.57
C LEU A 139 5.65 21.47 0.36
N SER A 140 5.15 20.96 1.49
CA SER A 140 4.49 21.78 2.51
C SER A 140 5.43 22.85 3.08
N ALA A 141 6.66 22.47 3.44
CA ALA A 141 7.67 23.39 3.93
C ALA A 141 8.05 24.47 2.89
N SER A 142 8.17 24.08 1.62
CA SER A 142 8.46 25.03 0.53
C SER A 142 7.31 26.00 0.30
N ARG A 143 6.07 25.50 0.34
CA ARG A 143 4.87 26.34 0.24
C ARG A 143 4.74 27.31 1.42
N SER A 144 5.01 26.87 2.65
CA SER A 144 5.04 27.76 3.83
C SER A 144 6.04 28.89 3.64
N ARG A 145 7.29 28.59 3.23
CA ARG A 145 8.31 29.62 2.99
C ARG A 145 7.90 30.67 1.96
N ILE A 146 7.24 30.25 0.88
CA ILE A 146 6.73 31.18 -0.14
C ILE A 146 5.64 32.06 0.47
N GLN A 147 4.65 31.45 1.14
CA GLN A 147 3.55 32.19 1.77
C GLN A 147 4.02 33.15 2.88
N ASP A 148 4.96 32.73 3.70
CA ASP A 148 5.53 33.53 4.80
C ASP A 148 6.33 34.72 4.24
N ALA A 149 7.11 34.52 3.17
CA ALA A 149 7.84 35.60 2.51
C ALA A 149 6.90 36.63 1.85
N ASP A 150 5.85 36.15 1.17
CA ASP A 150 4.84 37.03 0.55
C ASP A 150 4.09 37.83 1.62
N PHE A 151 3.71 37.19 2.74
CA PHE A 151 3.06 37.86 3.85
C PHE A 151 3.94 38.95 4.50
N ALA A 152 5.24 38.65 4.69
CA ALA A 152 6.19 39.63 5.22
C ALA A 152 6.37 40.83 4.28
N ALA A 153 6.44 40.60 2.96
CA ALA A 153 6.56 41.65 1.96
C ALA A 153 5.31 42.56 1.92
N GLU A 154 4.11 41.97 1.96
CA GLU A 154 2.86 42.73 1.98
C GLU A 154 2.71 43.55 3.27
N THR A 155 3.08 42.97 4.41
CA THR A 155 3.06 43.67 5.70
C THR A 155 4.03 44.86 5.73
N ALA A 156 5.23 44.69 5.15
CA ALA A 156 6.19 45.78 5.03
C ALA A 156 5.69 46.90 4.11
N ASN A 157 5.05 46.56 2.98
CA ASN A 157 4.43 47.53 2.08
C ASN A 157 3.27 48.28 2.76
N LEU A 158 2.39 47.56 3.46
CA LEU A 158 1.31 48.17 4.24
C LEU A 158 1.86 49.17 5.26
N THR A 159 2.89 48.77 6.00
CA THR A 159 3.57 49.63 6.98
C THR A 159 4.18 50.87 6.31
N LYS A 160 4.86 50.70 5.18
CA LYS A 160 5.41 51.81 4.38
C LYS A 160 4.32 52.78 3.92
N VAL A 161 3.19 52.27 3.43
CA VAL A 161 2.06 53.08 2.98
C VAL A 161 1.46 53.86 4.15
N GLN A 162 1.30 53.23 5.31
CA GLN A 162 0.81 53.92 6.52
C GLN A 162 1.76 55.03 6.99
N ILE A 163 3.08 54.78 6.98
CA ILE A 163 4.09 55.80 7.31
C ILE A 163 4.06 56.95 6.30
N LEU A 164 3.96 56.67 5.00
CA LEU A 164 3.85 57.69 3.96
C LEU A 164 2.57 58.51 4.08
N GLN A 165 1.44 57.88 4.46
CA GLN A 165 0.19 58.61 4.72
C GLN A 165 0.33 59.54 5.94
N GLN A 166 0.91 59.07 7.05
CA GLN A 166 1.13 59.90 8.24
C GLN A 166 2.15 61.02 8.00
N ALA A 167 3.23 60.74 7.27
CA ALA A 167 4.21 61.75 6.86
C ALA A 167 3.59 62.76 5.88
N GLY A 168 2.75 62.29 4.95
CA GLY A 168 2.01 63.15 4.01
C GLY A 168 1.09 64.12 4.72
N THR A 169 0.32 63.67 5.72
CA THR A 169 -0.56 64.56 6.51
C THR A 169 0.23 65.54 7.38
N ALA A 170 1.34 65.09 8.00
CA ALA A 170 2.22 65.96 8.78
C ALA A 170 2.91 67.02 7.91
N MET A 171 3.40 66.65 6.74
CA MET A 171 3.99 67.58 5.77
C MET A 171 2.96 68.57 5.22
N LEU A 172 1.72 68.14 5.00
CA LEU A 172 0.63 69.02 4.59
C LEU A 172 0.28 70.03 5.70
N ALA A 173 0.28 69.59 6.96
CA ALA A 173 0.11 70.48 8.11
C ALA A 173 1.26 71.50 8.24
N GLN A 174 2.51 71.06 8.04
CA GLN A 174 3.70 71.92 8.09
C GLN A 174 3.77 72.91 6.91
N ALA A 175 3.38 72.47 5.71
CA ALA A 175 3.31 73.32 4.52
C ALA A 175 2.20 74.39 4.65
N ASN A 176 1.13 74.10 5.40
CA ASN A 176 0.07 75.07 5.68
C ASN A 176 0.43 76.08 6.78
N SER A 177 1.33 75.73 7.72
CA SER A 177 1.75 76.61 8.82
C SER A 177 2.90 77.56 8.42
N ALA A 178 3.79 77.14 7.50
CA ALA A 178 4.92 77.96 7.05
C ALA A 178 4.52 79.32 6.42
N PRO A 179 3.51 79.42 5.53
CA PRO A 179 3.06 80.70 4.97
C PRO A 179 2.49 81.65 6.03
N GLN A 180 1.83 81.11 7.07
CA GLN A 180 1.23 81.91 8.15
C GLN A 180 2.31 82.55 9.04
N ASN A 181 3.43 81.85 9.29
CA ASN A 181 4.58 82.40 9.99
C ASN A 181 5.32 83.46 9.16
N VAL A 182 5.40 83.30 7.84
CA VAL A 182 5.98 84.31 6.94
C VAL A 182 5.11 85.58 6.90
N LEU A 183 3.78 85.43 6.90
CA LEU A 183 2.86 86.57 6.95
C LEU A 183 2.90 87.33 8.29
N SER A 184 3.20 86.63 9.39
CA SER A 184 3.41 87.23 10.72
C SER A 184 4.69 88.09 10.79
N LEU A 185 5.76 87.69 10.09
CA LEU A 185 7.04 88.41 10.03
C LEU A 185 7.05 89.61 9.07
N LEU A 186 6.04 89.76 8.23
CA LEU A 186 5.86 90.87 7.29
C LEU A 186 4.90 91.96 7.82
N ARG A 187 4.58 91.93 9.13
CA ARG A 187 3.73 92.92 9.82
C ARG A 187 4.53 93.78 10.79
#